data_AF-A0A2I1UGS5-F1
#
_entry.id   AF-A0A2I1UGS5-F1
#
_cell.length_a   1.000
_cell.length_b   1.000
_cell.length_c   1.000
_cell.angle_alpha   90.00
_cell.angle_beta   90.00
_cell.angle_gamma   90.00
#
_symmetry.space_group_name_H-M   'P 1'
#
loop_
_entity.id
_entity.type
_entity.pdbx_description
1 polymer ?
#
loop_
_entity_poly.entity_id
_entity_poly.type
_entity_poly.pdbx_seq_one_letter_code
_entity_poly.pdbx_strand_id
1 'polypeptide(L)' 'MTKRCSWVKMINPLYVAYHDEEWGQPLHDDQALFELLCMETYQAVLRAFFYTNRRKGVKMIFK' A
#
# COMPACT_ATOMS: atom_id res chain seq x y z
N MET A 1 5.17 -19.56 -16.49
CA MET A 1 5.00 -18.28 -15.77
C MET A 1 4.11 -18.51 -14.57
N THR A 2 4.58 -18.22 -13.37
CA THR A 2 3.77 -18.24 -12.15
C THR A 2 2.64 -17.21 -12.29
N LYS A 3 1.38 -17.63 -12.12
CA LYS A 3 0.25 -16.71 -12.05
C LYS A 3 0.26 -16.05 -10.67
N ARG A 4 0.43 -14.73 -10.62
CA ARG A 4 0.35 -13.91 -9.40
C ARG A 4 -0.99 -13.22 -9.28
N CYS A 5 -1.28 -12.67 -8.11
CA CYS A 5 -2.50 -11.90 -7.89
C CYS A 5 -2.56 -10.67 -8.80
N SER A 6 -3.77 -10.24 -9.15
CA SER A 6 -4.03 -9.14 -10.10
C SER A 6 -3.53 -7.77 -9.63
N TRP A 7 -3.32 -7.60 -8.33
CA TRP A 7 -2.85 -6.36 -7.73
C TRP A 7 -1.32 -6.19 -7.75
N VAL A 8 -0.56 -7.25 -8.10
CA VAL A 8 0.90 -7.21 -8.12
C VAL A 8 1.39 -6.40 -9.32
N LYS A 9 2.09 -5.30 -9.04
CA LYS A 9 2.73 -4.46 -10.06
C LYS A 9 4.01 -5.12 -10.59
N MET A 10 3.89 -5.87 -11.67
CA MET A 10 5.01 -6.61 -12.31
C MET A 10 6.19 -5.75 -12.79
N ILE A 11 5.98 -4.44 -12.96
CA ILE A 11 7.03 -3.48 -13.34
C ILE A 11 8.05 -3.27 -12.20
N ASN A 12 7.65 -3.49 -10.95
CA ASN A 12 8.50 -3.26 -9.79
C ASN A 12 8.98 -4.60 -9.21
N PRO A 13 10.26 -4.98 -9.41
CA PRO A 13 10.80 -6.24 -8.89
C PRO A 13 10.68 -6.38 -7.38
N LEU A 14 10.78 -5.28 -6.63
CA LEU A 14 10.63 -5.30 -5.16
C LEU A 14 9.20 -5.65 -4.74
N TYR A 15 8.21 -5.17 -5.50
CA TYR A 15 6.81 -5.47 -5.21
C TYR A 15 6.45 -6.92 -5.56
N VAL A 16 7.15 -7.50 -6.54
CA VAL A 16 7.05 -8.92 -6.88
C VAL A 16 7.68 -9.78 -5.78
N ALA A 17 8.89 -9.43 -5.32
CA ALA A 17 9.56 -10.13 -4.22
C ALA A 17 8.72 -10.09 -2.93
N TYR A 18 8.22 -8.90 -2.56
CA TYR A 18 7.32 -8.75 -1.41
C TYR A 18 6.08 -9.66 -1.52
N HIS A 19 5.43 -9.72 -2.69
CA HIS A 19 4.28 -10.60 -2.89
C HIS A 19 4.63 -12.09 -2.75
N ASP A 20 5.77 -12.51 -3.32
CA ASP A 20 6.13 -13.92 -3.39
C ASP A 20 6.73 -14.44 -2.07
N GLU A 21 7.44 -13.60 -1.32
CA GLU A 21 8.24 -14.01 -0.17
C GLU A 21 7.62 -13.60 1.17
N GLU A 22 6.90 -12.47 1.23
CA GLU A 22 6.39 -11.91 2.49
C GLU A 22 4.87 -11.97 2.59
N TRP A 23 4.17 -11.67 1.49
CA TRP A 23 2.72 -11.47 1.53
C TRP A 23 1.96 -12.78 1.75
N GLY A 24 1.16 -12.84 2.81
CA GLY A 24 0.35 -14.01 3.17
C GLY A 24 1.12 -15.12 3.87
N GLN A 25 2.41 -14.93 4.17
CA GLN A 25 3.16 -15.85 5.02
C GLN A 25 2.75 -15.69 6.49
N PRO A 26 2.56 -16.79 7.25
CA PRO A 26 2.27 -16.72 8.67
C PRO A 26 3.41 -16.03 9.43
N LEU A 27 3.08 -14.96 10.14
CA LEU A 27 4.00 -14.23 11.01
C LEU A 27 3.50 -14.30 12.44
N HIS A 28 4.36 -14.77 13.35
CA HIS A 28 4.03 -14.98 14.76
C HIS A 28 4.77 -14.05 15.71
N ASP A 29 5.58 -13.14 15.17
CA ASP A 29 6.29 -12.13 15.96
C ASP A 29 5.40 -10.91 16.19
N ASP A 30 5.10 -10.62 17.46
CA ASP A 30 4.17 -9.56 17.86
C ASP A 30 4.64 -8.16 17.43
N GLN A 31 5.95 -7.91 17.47
CA GLN A 31 6.51 -6.61 17.12
C GLN A 31 6.43 -6.37 15.61
N ALA A 32 6.76 -7.39 14.80
CA ALA A 32 6.65 -7.33 13.35
C ALA A 32 5.17 -7.22 12.90
N LEU A 33 4.25 -7.91 13.59
CA LEU A 33 2.82 -7.73 13.36
C LEU A 33 2.35 -6.30 13.68
N PHE A 34 2.83 -5.71 14.78
CA PHE A 34 2.54 -4.33 15.11
C PHE A 34 3.10 -3.34 14.07
N GLU A 35 4.31 -3.58 13.57
CA GLU A 35 4.91 -2.76 12.51
C GLU A 35 4.09 -2.81 11.21
N LEU A 36 3.64 -3.99 10.78
CA LEU A 36 2.77 -4.15 9.62
C LEU A 36 1.44 -3.39 9.80
N LEU A 37 0.84 -3.48 10.99
CA LEU A 37 -0.38 -2.73 11.31
C LEU A 37 -0.16 -1.21 11.24
N CYS A 38 0.94 -0.72 11.80
CA CYS A 38 1.30 0.70 11.73
C CYS A 38 1.53 1.16 10.28
N MET A 39 2.19 0.34 9.46
CA MET A 39 2.42 0.62 8.04
C MET A 39 1.09 0.78 7.27
N GLU A 40 0.14 -0.14 7.46
CA GLU A 40 -1.15 -0.07 6.76
C GLU A 40 -2.01 1.13 7.17
N THR A 41 -2.00 1.47 8.46
CA THR A 41 -2.71 2.67 8.95
C THR A 41 -2.09 3.96 8.38
N TYR A 42 -0.77 4.04 8.31
CA TYR A 42 -0.06 5.17 7.71
C TYR A 42 -0.39 5.32 6.21
N GLN A 43 -0.41 4.22 5.45
CA GLN A 43 -0.80 4.23 4.04
C GLN A 43 -2.22 4.77 3.84
N ALA A 44 -3.18 4.38 4.68
CA ALA A 44 -4.56 4.85 4.60
C ALA A 44 -4.67 6.37 4.84
N VAL A 45 -3.97 6.88 5.87
CA VAL A 45 -3.93 8.31 6.20
C VAL A 45 -3.31 9.12 5.06
N LEU A 46 -2.18 8.66 4.51
CA LEU A 46 -1.55 9.32 3.36
C LEU A 46 -2.49 9.39 2.15
N ARG A 47 -3.14 8.27 1.79
CA ARG A 47 -4.09 8.24 0.66
C ARG A 47 -5.21 9.26 0.86
N ALA A 48 -5.78 9.35 2.07
CA ALA A 48 -6.80 10.33 2.39
C ALA A 48 -6.28 11.78 2.30
N PHE A 49 -5.09 12.05 2.84
CA PHE A 49 -4.46 13.37 2.75
C PHE A 49 -4.25 13.82 1.30
N PHE A 50 -3.64 12.99 0.45
CA PHE A 50 -3.45 13.33 -0.96
C PHE A 50 -4.77 13.55 -1.69
N TYR A 51 -5.77 12.72 -1.41
CA TYR A 51 -7.09 12.85 -2.01
C TYR A 51 -7.78 14.17 -1.66
N THR A 52 -7.74 14.58 -0.38
CA THR A 52 -8.33 15.86 0.04
C THR A 52 -7.60 17.06 -0.58
N ASN A 53 -6.28 17.02 -0.71
CA ASN A 53 -5.51 18.08 -1.36
C ASN A 53 -5.81 18.20 -2.85
N ARG A 54 -5.95 17.07 -3.57
CA ARG A 54 -6.43 17.06 -4.97
C ARG A 54 -7.79 17.73 -5.09
N ARG A 55 -8.74 17.42 -4.19
CA ARG A 55 -10.08 18.05 -4.18
C ARG A 55 -10.02 19.57 -3.93
N LYS A 56 -9.14 20.05 -3.06
CA LYS A 56 -8.94 21.50 -2.83
C LYS A 56 -8.45 22.20 -4.09
N GLY A 57 -7.47 21.63 -4.79
CA GLY A 57 -6.96 22.17 -6.06
C GLY A 57 -8.06 22.26 -7.13
N VAL A 58 -8.88 21.22 -7.26
CA VAL A 58 -10.04 21.21 -8.17
C VAL A 58 -11.05 22.31 -7.80
N LYS A 59 -11.46 22.41 -6.53
CA LYS A 59 -12.40 23.46 -6.09
C LYS A 59 -11.90 24.88 -6.33
N MET A 60 -10.59 25.11 -6.31
CA MET A 60 -9.99 26.42 -6.56
C MET A 60 -10.04 26.84 -8.04
N ILE A 61 -10.05 25.87 -8.96
CA ILE A 61 -10.11 26.11 -10.42
C ILE A 61 -11.54 26.43 -10.87
N PHE A 62 -12.55 25.86 -10.20
CA PHE A 62 -13.97 26.03 -10.55
C PHE A 62 -14.65 27.18 -9.79
N LYS A 63 -13.98 28.34 -9.66
CA LYS A 63 -14.51 29.54 -8.99
C LYS A 63 -14.85 30.64 -9.99
#